data_AF-A0A4Q2KDM7-F1
#
_entry.id   AF-A0A4Q2KDM7-F1
#
_cell.length_a   1.000
_cell.length_b   1.000
_cell.length_c   1.000
_cell.angle_alpha   90.00
_cell.angle_beta   90.00
_cell.angle_gamma   90.00
#
_symmetry.space_group_name_H-M   'P 1'
#
loop_
_entity.id
_entity.type
_entity.pdbx_description
1 polymer ?
#
loop_
_entity_poly.entity_id
_entity_poly.type
_entity_poly.pdbx_seq_one_letter_code
_entity_poly.pdbx_strand_id
1 'polypeptide(L)'
;MESMDTIRKELKEVRYYYANREMFDQAAKDVGENEIIKTVNRYNAAVQKAPVKLYALYIGLYVGNRTQEALAQDMNFSPDYIYRQHRKLLRFLQGEIKR
;
A
#
# COMPACT_ATOMS: atom_id res chain seq x y z
N MET A 1 1.09 -0.80 -18.75
CA MET A 1 1.35 -0.01 -17.53
C MET A 1 -0.02 0.44 -17.01
N GLU A 2 -0.34 0.14 -15.76
CA GLU A 2 -1.63 0.54 -15.19
C GLU A 2 -1.76 2.06 -15.07
N SER A 3 -3.00 2.56 -15.11
CA SER A 3 -3.23 4.00 -14.96
C SER A 3 -2.95 4.43 -13.52
N MET A 4 -2.50 5.68 -13.33
CA MET A 4 -2.28 6.21 -11.98
C MET A 4 -3.55 6.21 -11.13
N ASP A 5 -4.71 6.34 -11.74
CA ASP A 5 -5.99 6.33 -11.05
C ASP A 5 -6.37 4.91 -10.61
N THR A 6 -6.10 3.91 -11.44
CA THR A 6 -6.19 2.49 -11.05
C THR A 6 -5.28 2.22 -9.87
N ILE A 7 -4.01 2.62 -9.95
CA ILE A 7 -3.03 2.38 -8.89
C ILE A 7 -3.49 2.99 -7.56
N ARG A 8 -4.00 4.23 -7.58
CA ARG A 8 -4.51 4.90 -6.38
C ARG A 8 -5.75 4.22 -5.82
N LYS A 9 -6.67 3.76 -6.68
CA LYS A 9 -7.89 3.05 -6.26
C LYS A 9 -7.53 1.74 -5.57
N GLU A 10 -6.73 0.90 -6.22
CA GLU A 10 -6.31 -0.40 -5.67
C GLU A 10 -5.53 -0.23 -4.36
N LEU A 11 -4.66 0.78 -4.26
CA LEU A 11 -3.95 1.08 -3.01
C LEU A 11 -4.88 1.49 -1.84
N LYS A 12 -6.04 2.09 -2.11
CA LYS A 12 -7.05 2.35 -1.06
C LYS A 12 -7.66 1.04 -0.56
N GLU A 13 -7.92 0.10 -1.47
CA GLU A 13 -8.46 -1.22 -1.12
C GLU A 13 -7.41 -2.06 -0.36
N VAL A 14 -6.14 -2.00 -0.76
CA VAL A 14 -5.01 -2.61 -0.03
C VAL A 14 -4.91 -2.05 1.39
N ARG A 15 -5.00 -0.72 1.56
CA ARG A 15 -5.02 -0.08 2.87
C ARG A 15 -6.19 -0.57 3.71
N TYR A 16 -7.37 -0.67 3.10
CA TYR A 16 -8.58 -1.14 3.76
C TYR A 16 -8.46 -2.60 4.22
N TYR A 17 -7.88 -3.47 3.39
CA TYR A 17 -7.59 -4.85 3.77
C TYR A 17 -6.71 -4.90 5.02
N TYR A 18 -5.57 -4.21 5.03
CA TYR A 18 -4.67 -4.23 6.17
C TYR A 18 -5.27 -3.59 7.43
N ALA A 19 -6.08 -2.54 7.29
CA ALA A 19 -6.80 -1.94 8.40
C ALA A 19 -7.82 -2.90 9.05
N ASN A 20 -8.27 -3.93 8.33
CA ASN A 20 -9.28 -4.88 8.78
C ASN A 20 -8.82 -6.33 8.62
N ARG A 21 -7.50 -6.59 8.70
CA ARG A 21 -6.92 -7.88 8.33
C ARG A 21 -7.55 -9.05 9.10
N GLU A 22 -7.72 -8.89 10.41
CA GLU A 22 -8.32 -9.91 11.28
C GLU A 22 -9.74 -10.28 10.86
N MET A 23 -10.54 -9.29 10.45
CA MET A 23 -11.90 -9.51 9.94
C MET A 23 -11.87 -10.33 8.65
N PHE A 24 -11.00 -9.99 7.70
CA PHE A 24 -10.87 -10.74 6.45
C PHE A 24 -10.36 -12.17 6.68
N ASP A 25 -9.36 -12.34 7.55
CA ASP A 25 -8.78 -13.65 7.87
C ASP A 25 -9.81 -14.56 8.58
N GLN A 26 -10.71 -13.98 9.37
CA GLN A 26 -11.81 -14.72 9.98
C GLN A 26 -12.92 -15.05 8.96
N ALA A 27 -13.35 -14.07 8.16
CA ALA A 27 -14.39 -14.25 7.14
C ALA A 27 -14.00 -15.29 6.07
N ALA A 28 -12.70 -15.43 5.79
CA ALA A 28 -12.19 -16.43 4.85
C ALA A 28 -12.58 -17.87 5.22
N LYS A 29 -12.81 -18.15 6.52
CA LYS A 29 -13.24 -19.46 7.01
C LYS A 29 -14.72 -19.75 6.75
N ASP A 30 -15.53 -18.71 6.62
CA ASP A 30 -16.99 -18.81 6.51
C ASP A 30 -17.47 -18.65 5.05
N VAL A 31 -16.95 -17.64 4.34
CA VAL A 31 -17.39 -17.30 2.96
C VAL A 31 -16.29 -17.43 1.91
N GLY A 32 -15.08 -17.86 2.31
CA GLY A 32 -13.90 -17.95 1.45
C GLY A 32 -13.10 -16.64 1.37
N GLU A 33 -11.89 -16.72 0.82
CA GLU A 33 -11.01 -15.56 0.66
C GLU A 33 -11.60 -14.53 -0.31
N ASN A 34 -11.55 -13.26 0.09
CA ASN A 34 -11.95 -12.15 -0.79
C ASN A 34 -10.91 -11.96 -1.92
N GLU A 35 -11.36 -11.64 -3.12
CA GLU A 35 -10.48 -11.43 -4.29
C GLU A 35 -9.43 -10.33 -4.08
N ILE A 36 -9.65 -9.40 -3.13
CA ILE A 36 -8.68 -8.37 -2.76
C ILE A 36 -7.31 -8.94 -2.40
N ILE A 37 -7.23 -10.19 -1.90
CA ILE A 37 -5.97 -10.88 -1.60
C ILE A 37 -5.06 -10.94 -2.83
N LYS A 38 -5.61 -11.14 -4.04
CA LYS A 38 -4.83 -11.13 -5.29
C LYS A 38 -4.16 -9.77 -5.51
N THR A 39 -4.91 -8.69 -5.30
CA THR A 39 -4.40 -7.31 -5.41
C THR A 39 -3.35 -7.04 -4.34
N VAL A 40 -3.62 -7.37 -3.07
CA VAL A 40 -2.67 -7.20 -1.96
C VAL A 40 -1.35 -7.92 -2.27
N ASN A 41 -1.42 -9.18 -2.68
CA ASN A 41 -0.23 -9.97 -3.02
C ASN A 41 0.56 -9.37 -4.19
N ARG A 42 -0.11 -8.85 -5.22
CA ARG A 42 0.53 -8.17 -6.35
C ARG A 42 1.30 -6.92 -5.90
N TYR A 43 0.70 -6.09 -5.05
CA TYR A 43 1.37 -4.89 -4.53
C TYR A 43 2.50 -5.22 -3.56
N ASN A 44 2.31 -6.23 -2.71
CA ASN A 44 3.35 -6.74 -1.82
C ASN A 44 4.57 -7.24 -2.63
N ALA A 45 4.34 -8.00 -3.69
CA ALA A 45 5.40 -8.49 -4.57
C ALA A 45 6.12 -7.35 -5.30
N ALA A 46 5.39 -6.32 -5.74
CA ALA A 46 5.98 -5.15 -6.37
C ALA A 46 6.87 -4.37 -5.38
N VAL A 47 6.38 -4.12 -4.15
CA VAL A 47 7.12 -3.31 -3.18
C VAL A 47 8.34 -4.01 -2.59
N GLN A 48 8.38 -5.35 -2.58
CA GLN A 48 9.57 -6.12 -2.17
C GLN A 48 10.82 -5.75 -2.97
N LYS A 49 10.66 -5.23 -4.20
CA LYS A 49 11.76 -4.78 -5.08
C LYS A 49 12.11 -3.31 -4.90
N ALA A 50 11.38 -2.59 -4.06
CA ALA A 50 11.54 -1.15 -3.89
C ALA A 50 12.82 -0.80 -3.14
N PRO A 51 13.43 0.36 -3.41
CA PRO A 51 14.42 0.94 -2.51
C PRO A 51 13.87 1.02 -1.09
N VAL A 52 14.73 0.76 -0.09
CA VAL A 52 14.34 0.63 1.33
C VAL A 52 13.44 1.74 1.86
N LYS A 53 13.65 2.99 1.41
CA LYS A 53 12.82 4.14 1.81
C LYS A 53 11.38 4.05 1.29
N LEU A 54 11.19 3.57 0.07
CA LEU A 54 9.85 3.39 -0.52
C LEU A 54 9.15 2.18 0.09
N TYR A 55 9.90 1.12 0.41
CA TYR A 55 9.40 -0.03 1.16
C TYR A 55 8.87 0.41 2.53
N ALA A 56 9.67 1.14 3.32
CA ALA A 56 9.25 1.66 4.62
C ALA A 56 8.01 2.57 4.52
N LEU A 57 7.94 3.42 3.48
CA LEU A 57 6.76 4.25 3.23
C LEU A 57 5.51 3.41 2.97
N TYR A 58 5.63 2.36 2.16
CA TYR A 58 4.50 1.48 1.86
C TYR A 58 4.01 0.75 3.12
N ILE A 59 4.94 0.23 3.92
CA ILE A 59 4.61 -0.40 5.20
C ILE A 59 3.86 0.58 6.10
N GLY A 60 4.35 1.81 6.28
CA GLY A 60 3.67 2.80 7.13
C GLY A 60 2.28 3.17 6.63
N LEU A 61 2.16 3.54 5.35
CA LEU A 61 0.92 4.07 4.79
C LEU A 61 -0.17 3.00 4.58
N TYR A 62 0.22 1.83 4.06
CA TYR A 62 -0.73 0.82 3.60
C TYR A 62 -0.87 -0.33 4.60
N VAL A 63 0.23 -0.87 5.12
CA VAL A 63 0.20 -1.99 6.07
C VAL A 63 -0.13 -1.50 7.49
N GLY A 64 0.48 -0.38 7.91
CA GLY A 64 0.28 0.25 9.21
C GLY A 64 -0.90 1.22 9.26
N ASN A 65 -1.66 1.33 8.16
CA ASN A 65 -2.84 2.19 8.01
C ASN A 65 -2.61 3.67 8.41
N ARG A 66 -1.37 4.19 8.32
CA ARG A 66 -1.08 5.58 8.69
C ARG A 66 -1.53 6.55 7.60
N THR A 67 -1.94 7.75 8.02
CA THR A 67 -2.02 8.88 7.09
C THR A 67 -0.61 9.38 6.77
N GLN A 68 -0.48 10.23 5.76
CA GLN A 68 0.83 10.77 5.40
C GLN A 68 1.37 11.70 6.51
N GLU A 69 0.48 12.40 7.20
CA GLU A 69 0.78 13.28 8.31
C GLU A 69 1.22 12.49 9.55
N ALA A 70 0.47 11.45 9.92
CA ALA A 70 0.83 10.58 11.03
C ALA A 70 2.17 9.87 10.77
N LEU A 71 2.38 9.36 9.56
CA LEU A 71 3.65 8.72 9.20
C LEU A 71 4.83 9.72 9.21
N ALA A 72 4.59 10.98 8.81
CA ALA A 72 5.61 12.02 8.89
C ALA A 72 6.06 12.24 10.34
N GLN A 73 5.11 12.30 11.27
CA GLN A 73 5.39 12.40 12.70
C GLN A 73 6.14 11.15 13.21
N ASP A 74 5.65 9.96 12.91
CA ASP A 74 6.26 8.68 13.31
C ASP A 74 7.72 8.57 12.85
N MET A 75 8.04 9.10 11.67
CA MET A 75 9.37 9.03 11.05
C MET A 75 10.24 10.29 11.28
N ASN A 76 9.78 11.27 12.07
CA ASN A 76 10.45 12.56 12.29
C ASN A 76 10.80 13.30 10.98
N PHE A 77 9.87 13.28 10.01
CA PHE A 77 9.97 14.03 8.76
C PHE A 77 8.89 15.11 8.67
N SER A 78 9.08 16.08 7.76
CA SER A 78 7.99 16.98 7.41
C SER A 78 6.92 16.27 6.56
N PRO A 79 5.63 16.66 6.68
CA PRO A 79 4.58 16.15 5.80
C PRO A 79 4.91 16.31 4.32
N ASP A 80 5.49 17.45 3.92
CA ASP A 80 5.95 17.71 2.56
C ASP A 80 6.98 16.71 2.04
N TYR A 81 7.90 16.27 2.90
CA TYR A 81 8.83 15.22 2.52
C TYR A 81 8.09 13.92 2.23
N ILE A 82 7.15 13.52 3.11
CA ILE A 82 6.35 12.31 2.90
C ILE A 82 5.48 12.43 1.64
N TYR A 83 4.82 13.57 1.36
CA TYR A 83 4.07 13.77 0.12
C TYR A 83 4.94 13.57 -1.14
N ARG A 84 6.18 14.09 -1.13
CA ARG A 84 7.11 13.89 -2.25
C ARG A 84 7.55 12.43 -2.38
N GLN A 85 7.81 11.75 -1.26
CA GLN A 85 8.18 10.33 -1.29
C GLN A 85 7.00 9.44 -1.70
N HIS A 86 5.77 9.77 -1.30
CA HIS A 86 4.56 9.09 -1.71
C HIS A 86 4.37 9.15 -3.23
N ARG A 87 4.58 10.32 -3.85
CA ARG A 87 4.57 10.45 -5.32
C ARG A 87 5.62 9.57 -6.00
N LYS A 88 6.81 9.40 -5.38
CA LYS A 88 7.85 8.49 -5.89
C LYS A 88 7.43 7.02 -5.74
N LEU A 89 6.84 6.65 -4.61
CA LEU A 89 6.28 5.32 -4.39
C LEU A 89 5.23 4.98 -5.43
N LEU A 90 4.27 5.88 -5.71
CA LEU A 90 3.24 5.62 -6.71
C LEU A 90 3.83 5.39 -8.11
N ARG A 91 4.82 6.20 -8.52
CA ARG A 91 5.49 6.01 -9.83
C ARG A 91 6.30 4.71 -9.88
N PHE A 92 6.97 4.35 -8.79
CA PHE A 92 7.68 3.08 -8.68
C PHE A 92 6.71 1.91 -8.85
N LEU A 93 5.61 1.90 -8.09
CA LEU A 93 4.58 0.86 -8.16
C LEU A 93 3.95 0.77 -9.56
N GLN A 94 3.70 1.91 -10.21
CA GLN A 94 3.19 1.94 -11.58
C GLN A 94 4.15 1.27 -12.58
N GLY A 95 5.47 1.45 -12.41
CA GLY A 95 6.48 0.83 -13.27
C GLY A 95 6.65 -0.67 -13.03
N GLU A 96 6.55 -1.11 -11.77
CA GLU A 96 6.69 -2.52 -11.38
C GLU A 96 5.44 -3.35 -11.66
N ILE A 97 4.25 -2.76 -11.51
CA ILE A 97 2.99 -3.46 -11.75
C ILE A 97 2.74 -3.51 -13.26
N LYS A 98 3.14 -4.63 -13.84
CA LYS A 98 2.80 -5.02 -15.20
C LYS A 98 1.43 -5.72 -15.20
N ARG A 99 0.74 -5.62 -16.34
CA ARG A 99 -0.51 -6.35 -16.58
C ARG A 99 -0.26 -7.84 -16.65
#